data_AF-M5FM20-F1
#
_entry.id   AF-M5FM20-F1
#
_cell.length_a   1.000
_cell.length_b   1.000
_cell.length_c   1.000
_cell.angle_alpha   90.00
_cell.angle_beta   90.00
_cell.angle_gamma   90.00
#
_symmetry.space_group_name_H-M   'P 1'
#
loop_
_entity.id
_entity.type
_entity.pdbx_description
1 polymer ?
#
loop_
_entity_poly.entity_id
_entity_poly.type
_entity_poly.pdbx_seq_one_letter_code
_entity_poly.pdbx_strand_id
1 'polypeptide(L)' 'MRPVGSAFVNSSRAIRERLWKRVQEHAGPPPKGMKRPATQWVKPGLIGRVKHLRGEEDLRHASLQDFREETD' A
#
# COMPACT_ATOMS: atom_id res chain seq x y z
N MET A 1 7.93 7.45 -11.23
CA MET A 1 6.73 6.62 -11.02
C MET A 1 5.58 7.52 -10.60
N ARG A 2 4.47 7.52 -11.35
CA ARG A 2 3.24 8.23 -10.98
C ARG A 2 2.45 7.35 -10.00
N PRO A 3 1.91 7.89 -8.89
CA PRO A 3 0.99 7.13 -8.05
C PRO A 3 -0.30 6.85 -8.82
N VAL A 4 -0.74 5.59 -8.84
CA VAL A 4 -1.92 5.11 -9.58
C VAL A 4 -3.22 5.19 -8.77
N GLY A 5 -3.23 5.91 -7.64
CA GLY A 5 -4.40 6.03 -6.74
C GLY A 5 -4.17 5.44 -5.34
N SER A 6 -5.25 5.25 -4.60
CA SER A 6 -5.25 4.73 -3.22
C SER A 6 -6.14 3.51 -3.07
N ALA A 7 -5.77 2.62 -2.14
CA ALA A 7 -6.58 1.46 -1.78
C ALA A 7 -6.84 1.46 -0.27
N PHE A 8 -8.05 1.03 0.11
CA PHE A 8 -8.45 0.86 1.49
C PHE A 8 -8.02 -0.51 2.03
N VAL A 9 -7.54 -0.56 3.26
CA VAL A 9 -7.26 -1.82 3.98
C VAL A 9 -8.56 -2.27 4.67
N ASN A 10 -9.44 -2.91 3.91
CA ASN A 10 -10.66 -3.56 4.42
C ASN A 10 -10.48 -5.10 4.51
N SER A 11 -9.24 -5.54 4.70
CA SER A 11 -8.87 -6.95 4.78
C SER A 11 -9.15 -7.53 6.17
N SER A 12 -9.09 -8.86 6.32
CA SER A 12 -9.24 -9.51 7.62
C SER A 12 -8.21 -9.00 8.64
N ARG A 13 -8.53 -9.15 9.94
CA ARG A 13 -7.64 -8.74 11.05
C ARG A 13 -6.21 -9.27 10.87
N ALA A 14 -6.06 -10.53 10.46
CA ALA A 14 -4.76 -11.16 10.23
C ALA A 14 -3.92 -10.43 9.16
N ILE A 15 -4.55 -10.01 8.05
CA ILE A 15 -3.86 -9.28 6.97
C ILE A 15 -3.47 -7.88 7.45
N ARG A 16 -4.36 -7.20 8.18
CA ARG A 16 -4.07 -5.88 8.74
C ARG A 16 -2.92 -5.92 9.74
N GLU A 17 -2.89 -6.91 10.63
CA GLU A 17 -1.80 -7.07 11.61
C GLU A 17 -0.46 -7.39 10.94
N ARG A 18 -0.45 -8.32 9.96
CA ARG A 18 0.78 -8.62 9.18
C ARG A 18 1.28 -7.39 8.43
N LEU A 19 0.38 -6.63 7.81
CA LEU A 19 0.73 -5.39 7.10
C LEU A 19 1.31 -4.37 8.07
N TRP A 20 0.68 -4.20 9.24
CA TRP A 20 1.13 -3.23 10.24
C TRP A 20 2.52 -3.58 10.81
N LYS A 21 2.77 -4.87 11.06
CA LYS A 21 4.10 -5.35 11.47
C LYS A 21 5.15 -4.99 10.41
N ARG A 22 4.88 -5.27 9.13
CA ARG A 22 5.77 -4.96 8.02
C ARG A 22 6.03 -3.46 7.84
N VAL A 23 5.01 -2.62 8.09
CA VAL A 23 5.12 -1.16 8.04
C VAL A 23 6.08 -0.64 9.10
N GLN A 24 6.03 -1.20 10.31
CA GLN A 24 6.94 -0.83 11.39
C GLN A 24 8.37 -1.28 11.10
N GLU A 25 8.56 -2.52 10.67
CA GLU A 25 9.88 -3.11 10.40
C GLU A 25 10.63 -2.42 9.25
N HIS A 26 9.90 -1.85 8.27
CA HIS A 26 10.50 -1.25 7.08
C HIS A 26 10.08 0.21 6.88
N ALA A 27 9.92 0.95 7.98
CA ALA A 27 9.80 2.39 7.95
C ALA A 27 10.92 3.03 7.10
N GLY A 28 10.57 4.04 6.31
CA GLY A 28 11.49 4.72 5.39
C GLY A 28 11.19 6.21 5.26
N PRO A 29 12.06 6.97 4.56
CA PRO A 29 11.83 8.39 4.32
C PRO A 29 10.66 8.62 3.34
N PRO A 30 10.01 9.80 3.40
CA PRO A 30 9.04 10.19 2.39
C PRO A 30 9.66 10.25 0.99
N PRO A 31 8.90 9.88 -0.06
CA PRO A 31 9.29 10.18 -1.44
C PRO A 31 9.50 11.69 -1.66
N LYS A 32 10.44 12.04 -2.54
CA LYS A 32 10.78 13.44 -2.86
C LYS A 32 9.52 14.21 -3.28
N GLY A 33 9.29 15.37 -2.65
CA GLY A 33 8.17 16.26 -2.96
C GLY A 33 6.83 15.87 -2.30
N MET A 34 6.79 14.82 -1.48
CA MET A 34 5.55 14.37 -0.84
C MET A 34 5.47 14.81 0.63
N LYS A 35 4.54 15.72 0.95
CA LYS A 35 4.27 16.17 2.33
C LYS A 35 2.94 15.60 2.81
N ARG A 36 2.99 14.54 3.63
CA ARG A 36 1.82 13.98 4.31
C ARG A 36 2.19 13.67 5.77
N PRO A 37 1.90 14.57 6.72
CA PRO A 37 2.41 14.48 8.09
C PRO A 37 1.87 13.28 8.89
N ALA A 38 0.69 12.77 8.55
CA ALA A 38 0.08 11.61 9.20
C ALA A 38 0.29 10.29 8.41
N THR A 39 1.31 10.22 7.55
CA THR A 39 1.57 9.05 6.71
C THR A 39 2.91 8.42 7.10
N GLN A 40 2.86 7.16 7.52
CA GLN A 40 4.07 6.34 7.66
C GLN A 40 4.51 5.87 6.28
N TRP A 41 5.72 6.25 5.88
CA TRP A 41 6.34 5.77 4.65
C TRP A 41 7.07 4.46 4.91
N VAL A 42 7.05 3.58 3.91
CA VAL A 42 7.76 2.31 3.93
C VAL A 42 8.75 2.25 2.78
N LYS A 43 9.85 1.51 2.97
CA LYS A 43 10.78 1.20 1.89
C LYS A 43 10.06 0.44 0.76
N PRO A 44 10.46 0.62 -0.51
CA PRO A 44 9.98 -0.21 -1.62
C PRO A 44 10.18 -1.71 -1.37
N GLY A 45 9.45 -2.55 -2.11
CA GLY A 45 9.50 -4.02 -2.00
C GLY A 45 8.23 -4.68 -1.46
N LEU A 46 7.13 -3.93 -1.33
CA LEU A 46 5.81 -4.46 -0.97
C LEU A 46 4.89 -4.47 -2.20
N ILE A 47 4.41 -5.64 -2.58
CA ILE A 47 3.48 -5.81 -3.71
C ILE A 47 2.09 -6.11 -3.15
N GLY A 48 1.16 -5.16 -3.35
CA GLY A 48 -0.24 -5.32 -2.95
C GLY A 48 -1.11 -5.84 -4.09
N ARG A 49 -1.99 -6.79 -3.79
CA ARG A 49 -3.08 -7.23 -4.66
C ARG A 49 -4.35 -6.50 -4.29
N VAL A 50 -4.95 -5.79 -5.23
CA VAL A 50 -6.13 -4.94 -4.99
C VAL A 50 -7.30 -5.36 -5.86
N LYS A 51 -8.52 -5.23 -5.32
CA LYS A 51 -9.77 -5.29 -6.09
C LYS A 51 -10.25 -3.86 -6.32
N HIS A 52 -10.51 -3.47 -7.56
CA HIS A 52 -10.98 -2.14 -7.95
C HIS A 52 -12.04 -2.24 -9.07
N LEU A 53 -12.69 -1.11 -9.41
CA LEU A 53 -13.64 -1.05 -10.52
C LEU A 53 -12.93 -1.19 -11.88
N ARG A 54 -13.55 -1.91 -12.82
CA ARG A 54 -13.05 -2.09 -14.19
C ARG A 54 -13.40 -0.86 -15.04
N GLY A 55 -12.50 -0.45 -15.93
CA GLY A 55 -12.74 0.63 -16.91
C GLY A 55 -12.20 2.00 -16.50
N GLU A 56 -11.55 2.10 -15.34
CA GLU A 56 -10.87 3.33 -14.87
C GLU A 56 -9.35 3.22 -15.09
N GLU A 57 -8.72 4.32 -15.52
CA GLU A 57 -7.25 4.40 -15.74
C GLU A 57 -6.47 4.32 -14.41
N ASP A 58 -7.02 4.92 -13.35
CA ASP A 58 -6.45 4.91 -12.01
C ASP A 58 -7.24 3.99 -11.07
N LEU A 59 -6.60 3.54 -9.98
CA LEU A 59 -7.24 2.82 -8.90
C LEU A 59 -8.27 3.72 -8.19
N ARG A 60 -9.54 3.50 -8.53
CA ARG A 60 -10.70 4.05 -7.82
C ARG A 60 -11.45 2.96 -7.05
N HIS A 61 -11.91 3.32 -5.86
CA HIS A 61 -12.65 2.41 -4.96
C HIS A 61 -11.90 1.08 -4.73
N ALA A 62 -10.57 1.13 -4.66
CA ALA A 62 -9.74 -0.05 -4.53
C ALA A 62 -9.70 -0.55 -3.07
N SER A 63 -9.64 -1.86 -2.90
CA SER A 63 -9.49 -2.54 -1.61
C SER A 63 -8.33 -3.52 -1.66
N LEU A 64 -7.45 -3.46 -0.65
CA LEU A 64 -6.36 -4.42 -0.51
C LEU A 64 -6.94 -5.79 -0.16
N GLN A 65 -6.58 -6.79 -0.97
CA GLN A 65 -6.99 -8.18 -0.77
C GLN A 65 -5.90 -8.95 -0.03
N ASP A 66 -4.64 -8.73 -0.41
CA ASP A 66 -3.48 -9.41 0.17
C ASP A 66 -2.20 -8.68 -0.26
N PHE A 67 -1.06 -9.05 0.32
CA PHE A 67 0.24 -8.52 -0.08
C PHE A 67 1.34 -9.56 0.03
N ARG A 68 2.42 -9.35 -0.72
CA ARG A 68 3.64 -10.14 -0.66
C ARG A 68 4.85 -9.22 -0.71
N GLU A 69 6.00 -9.76 -0.35
CA GLU A 69 7.28 -9.10 -0.59
C GLU A 69 7.71 -9.36 -2.03
N GLU A 70 8.32 -8.35 -2.63
CA GLU A 70 9.03 -8.51 -3.90
C GLU A 70 10.20 -9.47 -3.61
N THR A 71 10.08 -10.69 -4.13
CA THR A 71 11.18 -11.65 -4.11
C THR A 71 12.16 -11.18 -5.19
N ASP A 72 13.40 -10.93 -4.80
CA ASP A 72 14.51 -10.61 -5.72
C ASP A 72 14.69 -11.69 -6.79
#